data_AF-A0A3M2ZF78-F1
#
_entry.id   AF-A0A3M2ZF78-F1
#
_cell.length_a   1.000
_cell.length_b   1.000
_cell.length_c   1.000
_cell.angle_alpha   90.00
_cell.angle_beta   90.00
_cell.angle_gamma   90.00
#
_symmetry.space_group_name_H-M   'P 1'
#
loop_
_entity.id
_entity.type
_entity.pdbx_description
1 polymer ?
#
loop_
_entity_poly.entity_id
_entity_poly.type
_entity_poly.pdbx_seq_one_letter_code
_entity_poly.pdbx_strand_id
1 'polypeptide(L)' 'PTVRELCALVGPLISTSANPAGRPAARSRLRVEQYFRGQINGVLGGSLGGRRNPSVIRDIATGQVMRAG' A
#
# COMPACT_ATOMS: atom_id res chain seq x y z
N PRO A 1 -13.12 -0.86 1.65
CA PRO A 1 -14.17 -1.06 0.62
C PRO A 1 -13.58 -1.10 -0.78
N THR A 2 -13.03 0.01 -1.28
CA THR A 2 -12.59 0.17 -2.67
C THR A 2 -11.51 -0.83 -3.12
N VAL A 3 -10.53 -1.15 -2.27
CA VAL A 3 -9.50 -2.15 -2.63
C VAL A 3 -10.06 -3.56 -2.76
N ARG A 4 -11.12 -3.91 -2.00
CA ARG A 4 -11.76 -5.22 -2.09
C ARG A 4 -12.52 -5.36 -3.41
N GLU A 5 -13.23 -4.32 -3.80
CA GLU A 5 -13.93 -4.24 -5.09
C GLU A 5 -12.94 -4.31 -6.25
N LEU A 6 -11.83 -3.57 -6.18
CA LEU A 6 -10.78 -3.65 -7.20
C LEU A 6 -10.25 -5.09 -7.34
N CYS A 7 -9.89 -5.75 -6.24
CA CYS A 7 -9.43 -7.14 -6.28
C CYS A 7 -10.49 -8.12 -6.82
N ALA A 8 -11.78 -7.88 -6.57
CA ALA A 8 -12.85 -8.71 -7.12
C ALA A 8 -12.95 -8.58 -8.65
N LEU A 9 -12.63 -7.39 -9.20
CA LEU A 9 -12.66 -7.12 -10.64
C LEU A 9 -11.42 -7.61 -11.37
N VAL A 10 -10.23 -7.48 -10.77
CA VAL A 10 -8.94 -7.71 -11.45
C VAL A 10 -8.17 -8.92 -10.95
N GLY A 11 -8.67 -9.58 -9.89
CA GLY A 11 -7.94 -10.65 -9.21
C GLY A 11 -6.93 -10.12 -8.17
N PRO A 12 -5.96 -10.95 -7.76
CA PRO A 12 -4.99 -10.58 -6.74
C PRO A 12 -4.07 -9.46 -7.22
N LEU A 13 -3.76 -8.53 -6.31
CA LEU A 13 -2.87 -7.40 -6.57
C LEU A 13 -1.54 -7.56 -5.84
N ILE A 14 -0.45 -7.40 -6.57
CA ILE A 14 0.86 -7.15 -5.96
C ILE A 14 0.90 -5.67 -5.59
N SER A 15 1.12 -5.39 -4.30
CA SER A 15 1.11 -4.03 -3.78
C SER A 15 2.29 -3.79 -2.84
N THR A 16 2.94 -2.63 -3.00
CA THR A 16 3.95 -2.11 -2.09
C THR A 16 3.49 -0.78 -1.51
N SER A 17 4.22 -0.23 -0.55
CA SER A 17 3.99 1.14 -0.12
C SER A 17 4.20 2.10 -1.30
N ALA A 18 3.28 3.07 -1.46
CA ALA A 18 3.31 4.03 -2.55
C ALA A 18 4.40 5.10 -2.32
N ASN A 19 5.64 4.76 -2.63
CA ASN A 19 6.80 5.65 -2.50
C ASN A 19 7.94 5.26 -3.44
N PRO A 20 8.77 6.22 -3.86
CA PRO A 20 10.11 5.92 -4.38
C PRO A 20 10.93 5.17 -3.33
N ALA A 21 11.90 4.36 -3.77
CA ALA A 21 12.78 3.63 -2.87
C ALA A 21 13.44 4.57 -1.84
N GLY A 22 13.46 4.14 -0.58
CA GLY A 22 14.04 4.91 0.53
C GLY A 22 13.21 6.12 1.02
N ARG A 23 12.03 6.39 0.44
CA ARG A 23 11.14 7.49 0.89
C ARG A 23 9.99 6.99 1.77
N PRO A 24 9.44 7.82 2.66
CA PRO A 24 8.22 7.46 3.41
C PRO A 24 7.04 7.21 2.48
N ALA A 25 6.20 6.22 2.84
CA ALA A 25 4.96 5.91 2.15
C ALA A 25 4.04 7.14 2.00
N ALA A 26 3.49 7.36 0.81
CA ALA A 26 2.49 8.39 0.62
C ALA A 26 1.19 8.04 1.37
N ARG A 27 0.68 8.97 2.17
CA ARG A 27 -0.58 8.85 2.93
C ARG A 27 -1.64 9.86 2.48
N SER A 28 -1.43 10.50 1.34
CA SER A 28 -2.39 11.42 0.73
C SER A 28 -2.21 11.38 -0.77
N ARG A 29 -3.29 11.71 -1.50
CA ARG A 29 -3.21 11.85 -2.96
C ARG A 29 -2.15 12.86 -3.36
N LEU A 30 -2.11 14.02 -2.70
CA LEU A 30 -1.09 15.04 -2.95
C LEU A 30 0.33 14.47 -2.89
N ARG A 31 0.62 13.60 -1.92
CA ARG A 31 1.96 13.00 -1.80
C ARG A 31 2.26 11.99 -2.90
N VAL A 32 1.27 11.22 -3.34
CA VAL A 32 1.39 10.31 -4.49
C VAL A 32 1.73 11.11 -5.75
N GLU A 33 0.98 12.19 -6.02
CA GLU A 33 1.19 13.06 -7.19
C GLU A 33 2.57 13.75 -7.14
N GLN A 34 3.02 14.20 -5.95
CA GLN A 34 4.36 14.75 -5.77
C GLN A 34 5.47 13.75 -6.08
N TYR A 35 5.29 12.48 -5.71
CA TYR A 35 6.30 11.44 -5.92
C TYR A 35 6.33 10.91 -7.34
N PHE A 36 5.17 10.74 -7.97
CA PHE A 36 5.03 9.99 -9.22
C PHE A 36 4.44 10.83 -10.34
N ARG A 37 4.68 12.15 -10.34
CA ARG A 37 4.12 13.12 -11.30
C ARG A 37 4.22 12.63 -12.75
N GLY A 38 3.09 12.21 -13.33
CA GLY A 38 3.01 11.70 -14.70
C GLY A 38 3.61 10.31 -14.95
N GLN A 39 3.98 9.59 -13.89
CA GLN A 39 4.63 8.27 -13.97
C GLN A 39 3.68 7.10 -13.64
N ILE A 40 2.43 7.39 -13.27
CA ILE A 40 1.42 6.39 -12.94
C ILE A 40 0.16 6.61 -13.78
N ASN A 41 -0.50 5.52 -14.18
CA ASN A 41 -1.70 5.59 -15.01
C ASN A 41 -2.96 6.04 -14.25
N GLY A 42 -2.94 5.98 -12.91
CA GLY A 42 -4.08 6.43 -12.11
C GLY A 42 -3.85 6.32 -10.61
N VAL A 43 -4.71 7.00 -9.85
CA VAL A 43 -4.78 6.94 -8.39
C VAL A 43 -6.19 6.59 -7.99
N LEU A 44 -6.38 5.41 -7.38
CA LEU A 44 -7.66 5.03 -6.81
C LEU A 44 -7.85 5.74 -5.46
N GLY A 45 -8.88 6.59 -5.37
CA GLY A 45 -9.22 7.33 -4.16
C GLY A 45 -9.87 6.46 -3.07
N GLY A 46 -9.76 6.90 -1.83
CA GLY A 46 -10.41 6.28 -0.67
C GLY A 46 -9.81 6.75 0.66
N SER A 47 -10.58 6.59 1.74
CA SER A 47 -10.10 6.90 3.08
C SER A 47 -9.08 5.87 3.57
N LEU A 48 -8.02 6.33 4.24
CA LEU A 48 -7.06 5.44 4.89
C LEU A 48 -7.65 4.85 6.17
N GLY A 49 -7.35 3.57 6.44
CA GLY A 49 -7.84 2.82 7.60
C GLY A 49 -7.11 3.11 8.93
N GLY A 50 -6.47 4.27 9.09
CA GLY A 50 -5.86 4.71 10.35
C GLY A 50 -4.56 4.02 10.80
N ARG A 51 -4.17 2.88 10.20
CA ARG A 51 -2.88 2.23 10.51
C ARG A 51 -1.72 3.14 10.11
N ARG A 52 -0.83 3.43 11.07
CA ARG A 52 0.37 4.25 10.84
C ARG A 52 1.53 3.44 10.27
N ASN A 53 1.59 2.16 10.57
CA ASN A 53 2.70 1.30 10.16
C ASN A 53 2.28 0.26 9.10
N PRO A 54 3.24 -0.33 8.36
CA PRO A 54 3.00 -1.45 7.46
C PRO A 54 2.36 -2.66 8.17
N SER A 55 1.88 -3.63 7.40
CA SER A 55 1.42 -4.90 7.96
C SER A 55 2.58 -5.69 8.58
N VAL A 56 2.28 -6.35 9.70
CA VAL A 56 3.16 -7.37 10.28
C VAL A 56 3.27 -8.54 9.29
N ILE A 57 4.47 -9.05 9.09
CA ILE A 57 4.73 -10.27 8.33
C ILE A 57 5.24 -11.33 9.30
N ARG A 58 4.60 -12.50 9.30
CA ARG A 58 4.92 -13.63 10.17
C ARG A 58 5.16 -14.88 9.34
N ASP A 59 6.15 -15.66 9.75
CA ASP A 59 6.31 -17.03 9.29
C ASP A 59 5.22 -17.91 9.94
N ILE A 60 4.51 -18.71 9.12
CA ILE A 60 3.36 -19.49 9.59
C ILE A 60 3.76 -20.73 10.39
N ALA A 61 4.92 -21.33 10.11
CA ALA A 61 5.36 -22.56 10.75
C ALA A 61 5.94 -22.29 12.16
N THR A 62 6.64 -21.17 12.31
CA THR A 62 7.38 -20.81 13.53
C THR A 62 6.72 -19.70 14.35
N GLY A 63 5.84 -18.91 13.72
CA GLY A 63 5.26 -17.71 14.33
C GLY A 63 6.22 -16.51 14.38
N GLN A 64 7.46 -16.65 13.89
CA GLN A 64 8.47 -15.60 13.91
C GLN A 64 7.99 -14.35 13.16
N VAL A 65 8.15 -13.18 13.77
CA VAL A 65 7.88 -11.88 13.12
C VAL A 65 9.06 -11.53 12.23
N MET A 66 8.86 -11.60 10.92
CA MET A 66 9.86 -11.21 9.91
C MET A 66 9.88 -9.69 9.70
N ARG A 67 8.73 -9.04 9.85
CA ARG A 67 8.60 -7.58 9.80
C ARG A 67 7.59 -7.12 10.83
N ALA A 68 8.02 -6.26 11.74
CA ALA A 68 7.12 -5.56 12.64
C ALA A 68 6.32 -4.51 11.87
N GLY A 69 5.08 -4.30 12.33
CA GLY A 69 4.24 -3.19 11.88
C GLY A 69 4.23 -2.10 12.93
#